data_AF-A0A1V4QN15-F1
#
_entry.id   AF-A0A1V4QN15-F1
#
_cell.length_a   1.000
_cell.length_b   1.000
_cell.length_c   1.000
_cell.angle_alpha   90.00
_cell.angle_beta   90.00
_cell.angle_gamma   90.00
#
_symmetry.space_group_name_H-M   'P 1'
#
loop_
_entity.id
_entity.type
_entity.pdbx_description
1 polymer ?
#
loop_
_entity_poly.entity_id
_entity_poly.type
_entity_poly.pdbx_seq_one_letter_code
_entity_poly.pdbx_strand_id
1 'polypeptide(L)'
;MFGIEFPELVVILLLALILFGPQKLPEIAQSLAQMVRKFKAASADLQSALPSLSELSQPESLPAAYQDQVCPHCHQHLSHDFTFCPACGHRLKEDPNHQQALAS
;
A
#
# COMPACT_ATOMS: atom_id res chain seq x y z
N MET A 1 -4.51 -27.37 -5.79
CA MET A 1 -3.37 -28.07 -6.42
C MET A 1 -2.10 -27.22 -6.44
N PHE A 2 -1.89 -26.32 -5.47
CA PHE A 2 -0.59 -25.71 -5.17
C PHE A 2 -0.48 -25.64 -3.66
N GLY A 3 -0.25 -26.80 -3.05
CA GLY A 3 0.12 -26.93 -1.65
C GLY A 3 1.61 -26.62 -1.51
N ILE A 4 2.02 -25.42 -1.93
CA ILE A 4 3.35 -24.90 -1.56
C ILE A 4 3.23 -24.61 -0.08
N GLU A 5 3.52 -25.64 0.71
CA GLU A 5 3.67 -25.47 2.13
C GLU A 5 4.83 -24.49 2.34
N PHE A 6 4.69 -23.64 3.36
CA PHE A 6 5.69 -22.65 3.72
C PHE A 6 7.15 -23.15 3.67
N PRO A 7 7.49 -24.40 4.04
CA PRO A 7 8.85 -24.93 3.92
C PRO A 7 9.43 -24.88 2.51
N GLU A 8 8.65 -25.22 1.47
CA GLU A 8 9.16 -25.27 0.09
C GLU A 8 9.47 -23.86 -0.43
N LEU A 9 8.60 -22.88 -0.10
CA LEU A 9 8.84 -21.47 -0.40
C LEU A 9 10.11 -20.95 0.30
N VAL A 10 10.32 -21.32 1.57
CA VAL A 10 11.49 -20.89 2.36
C VAL A 10 12.79 -21.44 1.78
N VAL A 11 12.81 -22.70 1.32
CA VAL A 11 14.01 -23.30 0.69
C VAL A 11 14.38 -22.54 -0.58
N ILE A 12 13.41 -22.27 -1.46
CA ILE A 12 13.64 -21.51 -2.70
C ILE A 12 14.11 -20.08 -2.38
N LEU A 13 13.49 -19.44 -1.38
CA LEU A 13 13.88 -18.12 -0.92
C LEU A 13 15.33 -18.10 -0.40
N LEU A 14 15.75 -19.10 0.39
CA LEU A 14 17.13 -19.20 0.87
C LEU A 14 18.13 -19.32 -0.28
N LEU A 15 17.83 -20.17 -1.28
CA LEU A 15 18.66 -20.33 -2.47
C LEU A 15 18.78 -19.00 -3.24
N ALA A 16 17.66 -18.31 -3.47
CA ALA A 16 17.65 -17.00 -4.10
C ALA A 16 18.44 -15.97 -3.27
N LEU A 17 18.32 -16.00 -1.95
CA LEU A 17 19.04 -15.13 -1.02
C LEU A 17 20.55 -15.38 -1.01
N ILE A 18 21.00 -16.61 -1.22
CA ILE A 18 22.44 -16.92 -1.33
C ILE A 18 23.00 -16.40 -2.65
N LEU A 19 22.25 -16.58 -3.75
CA LEU A 19 22.68 -16.15 -5.09
C LEU A 19 22.67 -14.62 -5.25
N PHE A 20 21.58 -13.98 -4.83
CA PHE A 20 21.36 -12.54 -5.01
C PHE A 20 21.77 -11.72 -3.77
N GLY A 21 21.75 -12.31 -2.58
CA GLY A 21 22.01 -11.62 -1.31
C GLY A 21 20.74 -11.04 -0.66
N PRO A 22 20.60 -11.09 0.69
CA PRO A 22 19.44 -10.53 1.41
C PRO A 22 19.33 -9.01 1.32
N GLN A 23 20.44 -8.31 1.06
CA GLN A 23 20.44 -6.87 0.85
C GLN A 23 19.89 -6.46 -0.52
N LYS A 24 19.90 -7.36 -1.52
CA LYS A 24 19.43 -7.05 -2.88
C LYS A 24 17.91 -7.17 -3.01
N LEU A 25 17.27 -8.05 -2.25
CA LEU A 25 15.81 -8.12 -2.22
C LEU A 25 15.12 -6.80 -1.82
N PRO A 26 15.47 -6.12 -0.71
CA PRO A 26 14.85 -4.86 -0.35
C PRO A 26 15.19 -3.74 -1.35
N GLU A 27 16.38 -3.73 -1.93
CA GLU A 27 16.80 -2.77 -2.95
C GLU A 27 15.94 -2.87 -4.23
N ILE A 28 15.72 -4.10 -4.71
CA ILE A 28 14.85 -4.38 -5.87
C ILE A 28 13.38 -4.07 -5.53
N ALA A 29 12.92 -4.45 -4.34
CA ALA A 29 11.56 -4.14 -3.90
C ALA A 29 11.30 -2.63 -3.84
N GLN A 30 12.25 -1.82 -3.39
CA GLN A 30 12.12 -0.36 -3.34
C GLN A 30 12.00 0.24 -4.73
N SER A 31 12.83 -0.18 -5.68
CA SER A 31 12.77 0.32 -7.07
C SER A 31 11.49 -0.09 -7.79
N LEU A 32 11.05 -1.35 -7.63
CA LEU A 32 9.77 -1.83 -8.14
C LEU A 32 8.58 -1.08 -7.49
N ALA A 33 8.62 -0.86 -6.18
CA ALA A 33 7.57 -0.12 -5.48
C ALA A 33 7.43 1.30 -6.01
N GLN A 34 8.54 1.99 -6.31
CA GLN A 34 8.51 3.31 -6.93
C GLN A 34 7.89 3.28 -8.33
N MET A 35 8.21 2.27 -9.14
CA MET A 35 7.60 2.09 -10.46
C MET A 35 6.08 1.88 -10.38
N VAL A 36 5.64 0.98 -9.51
CA VAL A 36 4.20 0.70 -9.29
C VAL A 36 3.46 1.95 -8.81
N ARG A 37 4.07 2.76 -7.93
CA ARG A 37 3.48 4.03 -7.49
C ARG A 37 3.26 5.00 -8.63
N LYS A 38 4.29 5.20 -9.48
CA LYS A 38 4.19 6.08 -10.66
C LYS A 38 3.16 5.56 -11.66
N PHE A 39 3.13 4.24 -11.87
CA PHE A 39 2.14 3.60 -12.73
C PHE A 39 0.70 3.79 -12.21
N LYS A 40 0.48 3.62 -10.90
CA LYS A 40 -0.83 3.82 -10.28
C LYS A 40 -1.30 5.27 -10.39
N ALA A 41 -0.40 6.24 -10.14
CA ALA A 41 -0.72 7.65 -10.29
C ALA A 41 -1.08 8.00 -11.75
N ALA A 42 -0.31 7.54 -12.72
CA ALA A 42 -0.63 7.72 -14.14
C ALA A 42 -1.95 7.03 -14.53
N SER A 43 -2.21 5.83 -14.00
CA SER A 43 -3.45 5.09 -14.25
C SER A 43 -4.67 5.79 -13.66
N ALA A 44 -4.54 6.42 -12.48
CA ALA A 44 -5.61 7.22 -11.87
C ALA A 44 -5.95 8.46 -12.71
N ASP A 45 -4.94 9.11 -13.27
CA ASP A 45 -5.12 10.23 -14.21
C ASP A 45 -5.88 9.79 -15.47
N LEU A 46 -5.50 8.64 -16.05
CA LEU A 46 -6.21 8.04 -17.20
C LEU A 46 -7.67 7.66 -16.88
N GLN A 47 -7.94 7.12 -15.69
CA GLN A 47 -9.30 6.80 -15.24
C GLN A 47 -10.14 8.07 -15.09
N SER A 48 -9.56 9.16 -14.58
CA SER A 48 -10.24 10.45 -14.47
C SER A 48 -10.54 11.08 -15.84
N ALA A 49 -9.69 10.82 -16.84
CA ALA A 49 -9.89 11.27 -18.22
C ALA A 49 -10.93 10.44 -19.00
N LEU A 50 -11.27 9.23 -18.53
CA LEU A 50 -12.27 8.34 -19.14
C LEU A 50 -13.43 8.06 -18.16
N PRO A 51 -14.21 9.09 -17.79
CA PRO A 51 -15.26 8.98 -16.78
C PRO A 51 -16.35 7.96 -17.13
N SER A 52 -16.59 7.71 -18.43
CA SER A 52 -17.72 6.91 -18.93
C SER A 52 -17.57 5.38 -18.80
N LEU A 53 -16.40 4.86 -18.41
CA LEU A 53 -16.18 3.42 -18.20
C LEU A 53 -16.03 3.05 -16.71
N SER A 54 -15.97 4.05 -15.82
CA SER A 54 -15.71 3.84 -14.38
C SER A 54 -16.93 3.37 -13.59
N GLU A 55 -18.14 3.44 -14.15
CA GLU A 55 -19.38 3.02 -13.47
C GLU A 55 -19.57 1.49 -13.41
N LEU A 56 -18.83 0.68 -14.18
CA LEU A 56 -19.05 -0.78 -14.25
C LEU A 56 -18.05 -1.64 -13.48
N SER A 57 -17.18 -1.07 -12.64
CA SER A 57 -16.18 -1.86 -11.89
C SER A 57 -16.10 -1.48 -10.41
N GLN A 58 -17.26 -1.35 -9.77
CA GLN A 58 -17.38 -1.37 -8.32
C GLN A 58 -17.59 -2.83 -7.85
N PRO A 59 -16.63 -3.49 -7.20
CA PRO A 59 -16.99 -4.46 -6.18
C PRO A 59 -17.54 -3.67 -4.98
N GLU A 60 -18.87 -3.60 -4.94
CA GLU A 60 -19.63 -3.13 -3.79
C GLU A 60 -19.35 -4.04 -2.59
N SER A 61 -18.79 -3.48 -1.52
CA SER A 61 -19.12 -3.81 -0.13
C SER A 61 -18.44 -2.82 0.81
N LEU A 62 -19.16 -1.73 1.09
CA LEU A 62 -18.89 -0.83 2.19
C LEU A 62 -19.10 -1.54 3.54
N PRO A 63 -18.42 -1.04 4.59
CA PRO A 63 -19.19 -0.45 5.66
C PRO A 63 -18.93 1.05 5.77
N ALA A 64 -20.02 1.76 5.99
CA ALA A 64 -20.09 3.18 6.27
C ALA A 64 -19.31 3.54 7.55
N ALA A 65 -18.70 4.73 7.53
CA ALA A 65 -17.87 5.35 8.57
C ALA A 65 -16.40 4.88 8.64
N TYR A 66 -15.59 5.31 7.68
CA TYR A 66 -14.13 5.36 7.83
C TYR A 66 -13.65 6.79 7.61
N GLN A 67 -13.13 7.40 8.68
CA GLN A 67 -12.66 8.79 8.72
C GLN A 67 -11.43 8.92 7.81
N ASP A 68 -11.54 9.80 6.82
CA ASP A 68 -10.45 10.10 5.90
C ASP A 68 -9.30 10.81 6.60
N GLN A 69 -8.33 10.02 7.02
CA GLN A 69 -7.04 10.54 7.44
C GLN A 69 -6.22 10.88 6.19
N VAL A 70 -6.05 12.19 5.98
CA VAL A 70 -5.22 12.76 4.93
C VAL A 70 -3.76 12.62 5.34
N CYS A 71 -2.93 11.97 4.53
CA CYS A 71 -1.51 11.84 4.87
C CYS A 71 -0.84 13.23 4.98
N PRO A 72 -0.16 13.56 6.10
CA PRO A 72 0.44 14.89 6.32
C PRO A 72 1.65 15.19 5.41
N HIS A 73 2.15 14.18 4.69
CA HIS A 73 3.29 14.34 3.79
C HIS A 73 2.88 14.59 2.33
N CYS A 74 1.81 13.96 1.86
CA CYS A 74 1.41 14.05 0.45
C CYS A 74 -0.04 14.42 0.21
N HIS A 75 -0.80 14.68 1.28
CA HIS A 75 -2.19 15.12 1.24
C HIS A 75 -3.14 14.18 0.49
N GLN A 76 -2.79 12.90 0.34
CA GLN A 76 -3.66 11.91 -0.28
C GLN A 76 -4.65 11.34 0.76
N HIS A 77 -5.91 11.17 0.38
CA HIS A 77 -6.91 10.39 1.15
C HIS A 77 -6.47 8.93 1.29
N LEU A 78 -6.43 8.41 2.51
CA LEU A 78 -6.17 7.00 2.77
C LEU A 78 -7.42 6.30 3.22
N SER A 79 -7.69 5.16 2.62
CA SER A 79 -8.92 4.41 2.86
C SER A 79 -8.81 3.36 3.97
N HIS A 80 -7.64 3.09 4.57
CA HIS A 80 -7.43 2.11 5.66
C HIS A 80 -6.18 2.44 6.51
N ASP A 81 -6.13 1.92 7.75
CA ASP A 81 -5.03 2.03 8.74
C ASP A 81 -3.72 1.39 8.26
N PHE A 82 -3.03 2.03 7.32
CA PHE A 82 -1.73 1.55 6.85
C PHE A 82 -0.59 2.14 7.69
N THR A 83 0.32 1.30 8.19
CA THR A 83 1.52 1.76 8.91
C THR A 83 2.48 2.59 8.03
N PHE A 84 2.25 2.61 6.72
CA PHE A 84 2.96 3.37 5.71
C PHE A 84 1.97 3.88 4.66
N CYS A 85 2.05 5.15 4.28
CA CYS A 85 1.23 5.72 3.23
C CYS A 85 1.55 5.06 1.87
N PRO A 86 0.58 4.48 1.14
CA PRO A 86 0.83 3.81 -0.15
C PRO A 86 1.19 4.80 -1.27
N ALA A 87 0.81 6.07 -1.14
CA ALA A 87 1.11 7.12 -2.12
C ALA A 87 2.56 7.63 -1.99
N CYS A 88 3.00 8.02 -0.79
CA CYS A 88 4.33 8.60 -0.59
C CYS A 88 5.33 7.70 0.16
N GLY A 89 4.86 6.67 0.88
CA GLY A 89 5.71 5.79 1.68
C GLY A 89 6.10 6.34 3.05
N HIS A 90 5.61 7.52 3.41
CA HIS A 90 5.81 8.06 4.74
C HIS A 90 5.16 7.13 5.77
N ARG A 91 5.85 6.83 6.87
CA ARG A 91 5.21 6.09 7.98
C ARG A 91 4.09 6.94 8.57
N LEU A 92 2.89 6.37 8.60
CA LEU A 92 1.74 6.90 9.32
C LEU A 92 1.73 6.17 10.65
N LYS A 93 2.55 6.63 11.58
CA LYS A 93 2.46 6.21 12.97
C LYS A 93 1.56 7.25 13.62
N GLU A 94 0.26 7.07 13.49
CA GLU A 94 -0.71 7.88 14.20
C GLU A 94 -0.62 7.50 15.69
N ASP A 95 -0.13 8.42 16.51
CA ASP A 95 0.02 8.29 17.94
C ASP A 95 -1.32 7.93 18.62
N PRO A 96 -1.36 6.93 19.53
CA PRO A 96 -2.54 6.54 20.30
C PRO A 96 -2.93 7.56 21.40
N ASN A 97 -2.72 8.86 21.18
CA ASN A 97 -2.83 9.90 22.21
C ASN A 97 -3.59 11.15 21.76
N HIS A 98 -4.70 10.97 21.04
CA HIS A 98 -5.69 12.02 20.76
C HIS A 98 -6.92 11.94 21.70
N GLN A 99 -6.79 11.25 22.85
CA GLN A 99 -7.87 11.04 23.81
C GLN A 99 -7.67 11.78 25.16
N GLN A 100 -6.81 12.82 25.21
CA GLN A 100 -6.52 13.53 26.47
C GLN A 100 -6.48 15.06 26.40
N ALA A 101 -6.87 15.68 25.27
CA ALA A 101 -6.83 17.14 25.10
C ALA A 101 -8.18 17.80 24.74
N LEU A 102 -9.30 17.11 24.96
CA LEU A 102 -10.64 17.71 24.84
C LEU A 102 -11.31 17.70 26.22
N ALA A 103 -10.96 18.73 27.01
CA ALA A 103 -11.79 19.42 28.00
C ALA A 103 -12.20 18.61 29.26
N SER A 104 -11.76 18.95 30.49
CA SER A 104 -11.96 20.24 31.20
C SER A 104 -13.40 20.72 31.21
#